data_AF-G5EPQ4-F1
#
_entry.id   AF-G5EPQ4-F1
#
_cell.length_a   1.000
_cell.length_b   1.000
_cell.length_c   1.000
_cell.angle_alpha   90.00
_cell.angle_beta   90.00
_cell.angle_gamma   90.00
#
_symmetry.space_group_name_H-M   'P 1'
#
loop_
_entity.id
_entity.type
_entity.pdbx_description
1 polymer ?
#
loop_
_entity_poly.entity_id
_entity_poly.type
_entity_poly.pdbx_seq_one_letter_code
_entity_poly.pdbx_strand_id
1 'polypeptide(L)'
;MSYSAPETPSAQRPERPTARPSERVQIFALPTRTMYGSLRFSWLSYLGLAEQQHAAQLPTSTAAVSYLSTQALMRAMAAARLDVPSSAASEIEVDRSCTLCTSGKKHGKPRIAGVNFNMSQVNPLVVGAFSRNSSAVLGVDVETLDARLFSGFARLALSDEERAFYERVAQEHPASALRLLSLALWTAKEAVLKATGHGLSVVPSLVRVQLTEELLDALELAMNEEVPGDFLDSDAPEPTALRVLTQDSLTAQATFSAPAAQGGGDQGGNQGGEAAERSFSLQWVPVALPDAENPEHAQKMLIALAVENPAEGEPAQVEAQLLPVATPLELKRLLTD
;
A
#
# COMPACT_ATOMS: atom_id res chain seq x y z
N MET A 1 -26.49 -71.29 -19.76
CA MET A 1 -26.80 -70.28 -18.73
C MET A 1 -25.47 -69.88 -18.09
N SER A 2 -24.85 -68.82 -18.60
CA SER A 2 -23.59 -68.29 -18.04
C SER A 2 -23.92 -67.09 -17.16
N TYR A 3 -23.49 -67.17 -15.90
CA TYR A 3 -23.58 -66.09 -14.92
C TYR A 3 -22.47 -65.07 -15.17
N SER A 4 -22.82 -63.81 -15.38
CA SER A 4 -21.88 -62.68 -15.38
C SER A 4 -21.81 -62.08 -13.97
N ALA A 5 -20.59 -61.88 -13.48
CA ALA A 5 -20.30 -61.26 -12.19
C ALA A 5 -20.53 -59.73 -12.22
N PRO A 6 -20.87 -59.09 -11.09
CA PRO A 6 -21.11 -57.65 -11.03
C PRO A 6 -19.81 -56.84 -10.98
N GLU A 7 -19.79 -55.72 -11.70
CA GLU A 7 -18.68 -54.76 -11.74
C GLU A 7 -18.51 -54.05 -10.39
N THR A 8 -17.25 -54.00 -9.92
CA THR A 8 -16.83 -53.20 -8.76
C THR A 8 -16.86 -51.70 -9.09
N PRO A 9 -17.30 -50.83 -8.17
CA PRO A 9 -17.30 -49.38 -8.40
C PRO A 9 -15.87 -48.85 -8.47
N SER A 10 -15.59 -48.08 -9.52
CA SER A 10 -14.32 -47.41 -9.77
C SER A 10 -14.02 -46.40 -8.64
N ALA A 11 -12.81 -46.47 -8.07
CA ALA A 11 -12.35 -45.58 -7.03
C ALA A 11 -12.32 -44.13 -7.55
N GLN A 12 -13.05 -43.23 -6.87
CA GLN A 12 -13.01 -41.80 -7.14
C GLN A 12 -11.60 -41.28 -6.91
N ARG A 13 -11.02 -40.71 -7.97
CA ARG A 13 -9.77 -39.97 -7.96
C ARG A 13 -9.94 -38.77 -7.02
N PRO A 14 -9.03 -38.52 -6.06
CA PRO A 14 -9.14 -37.35 -5.20
C PRO A 14 -9.07 -36.08 -6.07
N GLU A 15 -10.08 -35.22 -5.93
CA GLU A 15 -10.08 -33.89 -6.54
C GLU A 15 -8.85 -33.13 -6.04
N ARG A 16 -8.12 -32.52 -6.99
CA ARG A 16 -7.06 -31.56 -6.64
C ARG A 16 -7.69 -30.42 -5.83
N PRO A 17 -7.01 -29.90 -4.78
CA PRO A 17 -7.50 -28.71 -4.10
C PRO A 17 -7.65 -27.59 -5.13
N THR A 18 -8.85 -27.06 -5.30
CA THR A 18 -9.10 -25.83 -6.02
C THR A 18 -8.32 -24.72 -5.30
N ALA A 19 -7.34 -24.11 -5.97
CA ALA A 19 -6.61 -22.97 -5.44
C ALA A 19 -7.62 -21.90 -4.94
N ARG A 20 -7.43 -21.43 -3.71
CA ARG A 20 -8.29 -20.38 -3.13
C ARG A 20 -8.15 -19.10 -3.98
N PRO A 21 -9.21 -18.29 -4.13
CA PRO A 21 -9.12 -17.05 -4.88
C PRO A 21 -8.09 -16.11 -4.25
N SER A 22 -7.18 -15.60 -5.06
CA SER A 22 -6.26 -14.53 -4.66
C SER A 22 -7.06 -13.29 -4.24
N GLU A 23 -6.66 -12.64 -3.16
CA GLU A 23 -7.19 -11.33 -2.81
C GLU A 23 -6.56 -10.32 -3.77
N ARG A 24 -7.32 -9.93 -4.78
CA ARG A 24 -6.90 -8.90 -5.73
C ARG A 24 -7.14 -7.52 -5.14
N VAL A 25 -6.05 -6.80 -4.90
CA VAL A 25 -6.09 -5.41 -4.41
C VAL A 25 -5.70 -4.48 -5.55
N GLN A 26 -6.58 -3.51 -5.84
CA GLN A 26 -6.32 -2.49 -6.85
C GLN A 26 -5.57 -1.33 -6.19
N ILE A 27 -4.40 -0.95 -6.72
CA ILE A 27 -3.63 0.20 -6.26
C ILE A 27 -3.80 1.31 -7.30
N PHE A 28 -4.68 2.26 -7.03
CA PHE A 28 -4.84 3.45 -7.86
C PHE A 28 -3.69 4.41 -7.60
N ALA A 29 -2.98 4.81 -8.65
CA ALA A 29 -1.80 5.67 -8.55
C ALA A 29 -2.05 6.98 -9.30
N LEU A 30 -2.03 8.09 -8.57
CA LEU A 30 -2.32 9.44 -9.05
C LEU A 30 -1.04 10.29 -9.01
N PRO A 31 -0.38 10.53 -10.16
CA PRO A 31 0.66 11.53 -10.24
C PRO A 31 0.09 12.91 -9.93
N THR A 32 0.70 13.62 -8.98
CA THR A 32 0.20 14.91 -8.48
C THR A 32 0.17 15.99 -9.57
N ARG A 33 0.96 15.85 -10.64
CA ARG A 33 0.94 16.73 -11.82
C ARG A 33 -0.40 16.83 -12.52
N THR A 34 -1.24 15.81 -12.41
CA THR A 34 -2.61 15.82 -12.92
C THR A 34 -3.49 16.87 -12.22
N MET A 35 -3.10 17.30 -11.01
CA MET A 35 -3.84 18.24 -10.16
C MET A 35 -3.43 19.71 -10.35
N TYR A 36 -2.33 19.99 -11.05
CA TYR A 36 -1.94 21.37 -11.42
C TYR A 36 -1.87 21.60 -12.94
N GLY A 37 -1.95 20.55 -13.76
CA GLY A 37 -2.07 20.63 -15.22
C GLY A 37 -3.50 20.88 -15.74
N SER A 38 -3.72 20.63 -17.03
CA SER A 38 -5.01 20.79 -17.71
C SER A 38 -6.12 19.89 -17.14
N LEU A 39 -5.75 18.72 -16.60
CA LEU A 39 -6.69 17.76 -16.02
C LEU A 39 -7.24 18.16 -14.65
N ARG A 40 -6.70 19.21 -14.01
CA ARG A 40 -7.07 19.62 -12.65
C ARG A 40 -8.58 19.85 -12.48
N PHE A 41 -9.25 20.35 -13.52
CA PHE A 41 -10.68 20.66 -13.47
C PHE A 41 -11.54 19.42 -13.25
N SER A 42 -11.08 18.24 -13.71
CA SER A 42 -11.76 16.95 -13.52
C SER A 42 -11.84 16.55 -12.05
N TRP A 43 -10.92 17.04 -11.22
CA TRP A 43 -10.79 16.68 -9.80
C TRP A 43 -11.48 17.67 -8.86
N LEU A 44 -11.86 18.86 -9.32
CA LEU A 44 -12.42 19.91 -8.47
C LEU A 44 -13.74 19.50 -7.78
N SER A 45 -14.59 18.71 -8.44
CA SER A 45 -15.84 18.22 -7.85
C SER A 45 -15.65 17.24 -6.69
N TYR A 46 -14.43 16.76 -6.48
CA TYR A 46 -14.05 15.85 -5.39
C TYR A 46 -13.43 16.60 -4.20
N LEU A 47 -13.36 17.94 -4.26
CA LEU A 47 -12.72 18.78 -3.25
C LEU A 47 -13.70 19.80 -2.70
N GLY A 48 -14.06 19.66 -1.41
CA GLY A 48 -14.93 20.58 -0.70
C GLY A 48 -14.22 21.85 -0.22
N LEU A 49 -14.99 22.79 0.32
CA LEU A 49 -14.45 24.04 0.89
C LEU A 49 -13.46 23.77 2.04
N ALA A 50 -13.73 22.76 2.87
CA ALA A 50 -12.86 22.41 4.00
C ALA A 50 -11.47 21.97 3.52
N GLU A 51 -11.39 21.16 2.45
CA GLU A 51 -10.12 20.77 1.86
C GLU A 51 -9.36 21.95 1.27
N GLN A 52 -10.06 22.84 0.58
CA GLN A 52 -9.46 24.05 0.00
C GLN A 52 -8.88 24.97 1.09
N GLN A 53 -9.64 25.17 2.17
CA GLN A 53 -9.20 25.97 3.32
C GLN A 53 -8.00 25.35 4.05
N HIS A 54 -7.98 24.03 4.22
CA HIS A 54 -6.85 23.34 4.83
C HIS A 54 -5.61 23.42 3.94
N ALA A 55 -5.77 23.19 2.63
CA ALA A 55 -4.68 23.28 1.67
C ALA A 55 -4.03 24.67 1.66
N ALA A 56 -4.84 25.73 1.79
CA ALA A 56 -4.35 27.11 1.87
C ALA A 56 -3.53 27.43 3.14
N GLN A 57 -3.62 26.60 4.18
CA GLN A 57 -2.85 26.74 5.42
C GLN A 57 -1.56 25.92 5.41
N LEU A 58 -1.37 25.04 4.42
CA LEU A 58 -0.18 24.20 4.36
C LEU A 58 1.07 25.04 3.97
N PRO A 59 2.25 24.74 4.53
CA PRO A 59 3.43 25.60 4.38
C PRO A 59 3.98 25.70 2.96
N THR A 60 3.69 24.71 2.10
CA THR A 60 4.21 24.63 0.74
C THR A 60 3.13 24.23 -0.26
N SER A 61 3.29 24.65 -1.51
CA SER A 61 2.42 24.25 -2.62
C SER A 61 2.44 22.75 -2.85
N THR A 62 3.61 22.11 -2.75
CA THR A 62 3.76 20.65 -2.88
C THR A 62 2.97 19.90 -1.81
N ALA A 63 3.01 20.37 -0.55
CA ALA A 63 2.20 19.79 0.52
C ALA A 63 0.70 19.98 0.26
N ALA A 64 0.29 21.16 -0.19
CA ALA A 64 -1.09 21.46 -0.56
C ALA A 64 -1.60 20.56 -1.68
N VAL A 65 -0.83 20.41 -2.77
CA VAL A 65 -1.19 19.54 -3.89
C VAL A 65 -1.25 18.08 -3.47
N SER A 66 -0.28 17.59 -2.69
CA SER A 66 -0.28 16.21 -2.20
C SER A 66 -1.52 15.94 -1.34
N TYR A 67 -1.83 16.85 -0.42
CA TYR A 67 -3.05 16.78 0.40
C TYR A 67 -4.31 16.73 -0.47
N LEU A 68 -4.48 17.67 -1.41
CA LEU A 68 -5.65 17.70 -2.29
C LEU A 68 -5.74 16.44 -3.16
N SER A 69 -4.63 15.96 -3.69
CA SER A 69 -4.55 14.72 -4.49
C SER A 69 -5.04 13.52 -3.67
N THR A 70 -4.60 13.41 -2.42
CA THR A 70 -5.05 12.38 -1.49
C THR A 70 -6.55 12.46 -1.21
N GLN A 71 -7.10 13.65 -0.92
CA GLN A 71 -8.54 13.80 -0.71
C GLN A 71 -9.36 13.46 -1.94
N ALA A 72 -8.92 13.92 -3.12
CA ALA A 72 -9.60 13.70 -4.38
C ALA A 72 -9.60 12.21 -4.76
N LEU A 73 -8.45 11.53 -4.63
CA LEU A 73 -8.34 10.09 -4.93
C LEU A 73 -9.22 9.24 -4.00
N MET A 74 -9.22 9.52 -2.69
CA MET A 74 -10.10 8.83 -1.74
C MET A 74 -11.58 8.98 -2.12
N ARG A 75 -12.02 10.21 -2.40
CA ARG A 75 -13.42 10.47 -2.77
C ARG A 75 -13.77 9.93 -4.15
N ALA A 76 -12.83 9.86 -5.08
CA ALA A 76 -13.05 9.23 -6.38
C ALA A 76 -13.28 7.72 -6.25
N MET A 77 -12.46 7.02 -5.46
CA MET A 77 -12.70 5.60 -5.13
C MET A 77 -14.06 5.40 -4.47
N ALA A 78 -14.41 6.25 -3.50
CA ALA A 78 -15.69 6.17 -2.82
C ALA A 78 -16.88 6.45 -3.75
N ALA A 79 -16.81 7.51 -4.54
CA ALA A 79 -17.88 7.89 -5.46
C ALA A 79 -18.13 6.81 -6.51
N ALA A 80 -17.05 6.22 -7.06
CA ALA A 80 -17.15 5.09 -7.98
C ALA A 80 -17.79 3.87 -7.31
N ARG A 81 -17.36 3.51 -6.09
CA ARG A 81 -17.84 2.32 -5.38
C ARG A 81 -19.27 2.44 -4.87
N LEU A 82 -19.70 3.65 -4.52
CA LEU A 82 -21.02 3.95 -3.94
C LEU A 82 -22.01 4.50 -4.97
N ASP A 83 -21.59 4.60 -6.24
CA ASP A 83 -22.33 5.22 -7.35
C ASP A 83 -22.83 6.65 -7.04
N VAL A 84 -22.00 7.43 -6.35
CA VAL A 84 -22.25 8.86 -6.11
C VAL A 84 -21.80 9.64 -7.35
N PRO A 85 -22.62 10.56 -7.89
CA PRO A 85 -22.23 11.38 -9.02
C PRO A 85 -21.07 12.33 -8.65
N SER A 86 -20.17 12.61 -9.61
CA SER A 86 -19.02 13.50 -9.39
C SER A 86 -19.39 14.83 -8.75
N SER A 87 -20.56 15.40 -9.08
CA SER A 87 -21.05 16.69 -8.55
C SER A 87 -21.30 16.69 -7.04
N ALA A 88 -21.51 15.51 -6.43
CA ALA A 88 -21.73 15.34 -5.00
C ALA A 88 -20.53 14.66 -4.30
N ALA A 89 -19.45 14.37 -5.02
CA ALA A 89 -18.34 13.59 -4.48
C ALA A 89 -17.61 14.32 -3.34
N SER A 90 -17.52 15.65 -3.39
CA SER A 90 -16.95 16.48 -2.32
C SER A 90 -17.73 16.39 -0.99
N GLU A 91 -19.01 16.02 -1.04
CA GLU A 91 -19.89 15.86 0.14
C GLU A 91 -19.71 14.51 0.83
N ILE A 92 -18.94 13.59 0.23
CA ILE A 92 -18.62 12.30 0.87
C ILE A 92 -17.78 12.58 2.12
N GLU A 93 -18.36 12.23 3.26
CA GLU A 93 -17.74 12.35 4.58
C GLU A 93 -16.57 11.38 4.75
N VAL A 94 -15.44 11.91 5.23
CA VAL A 94 -14.24 11.14 5.55
C VAL A 94 -14.05 11.10 7.06
N ASP A 95 -14.36 9.96 7.66
CA ASP A 95 -14.17 9.74 9.09
C ASP A 95 -12.68 9.57 9.39
N ARG A 96 -12.17 10.39 10.33
CA ARG A 96 -10.78 10.36 10.84
C ARG A 96 -10.73 10.09 12.33
N SER A 97 -11.79 9.54 12.91
CA SER A 97 -11.83 9.14 14.32
C SER A 97 -10.83 8.01 14.55
N CYS A 98 -9.90 8.23 15.48
CA CYS A 98 -8.93 7.21 15.85
C CYS A 98 -9.59 6.19 16.80
N THR A 99 -9.63 4.92 16.37
CA THR A 99 -10.20 3.81 17.15
C THR A 99 -9.25 3.28 18.22
N LEU A 100 -8.00 3.75 18.22
CA LEU A 100 -6.94 3.29 19.12
C LEU A 100 -6.61 4.28 20.25
N CYS A 101 -7.25 5.45 20.27
CA CYS A 101 -7.05 6.43 21.34
C CYS A 101 -8.36 7.10 21.74
N THR A 102 -8.38 7.67 22.93
CA THR A 102 -9.55 8.35 23.50
C THR A 102 -9.49 9.88 23.35
N SER A 103 -8.50 10.41 22.61
CA SER A 103 -8.26 11.85 22.53
C SER A 103 -9.34 12.66 21.79
N GLY A 104 -10.22 11.99 21.03
CA GLY A 104 -11.21 12.64 20.15
C GLY A 104 -10.60 13.42 18.97
N LYS A 105 -9.28 13.46 18.84
CA LYS A 105 -8.59 14.13 17.73
C LYS A 105 -8.75 13.34 16.43
N LYS A 106 -8.87 14.06 15.31
CA LYS A 106 -9.04 13.49 13.96
C LYS A 106 -7.71 13.07 13.33
N HIS A 107 -7.04 12.07 13.91
CA HIS A 107 -5.77 11.51 13.41
C HIS A 107 -5.82 10.03 13.03
N GLY A 108 -6.99 9.40 13.09
CA GLY A 108 -7.13 8.00 12.72
C GLY A 108 -6.97 7.76 11.21
N LYS A 109 -6.77 6.48 10.85
CA LYS A 109 -6.87 6.00 9.46
C LYS A 109 -8.17 6.52 8.83
N PRO A 110 -8.12 7.17 7.65
CA PRO A 110 -9.32 7.65 6.96
C PRO A 110 -10.27 6.49 6.66
N ARG A 111 -11.57 6.69 6.88
CA ARG A 111 -12.62 5.73 6.56
C ARG A 111 -13.78 6.41 5.85
N ILE A 112 -14.36 5.72 4.88
CA ILE A 112 -15.62 6.09 4.24
C ILE A 112 -16.53 4.86 4.32
N ALA A 113 -17.77 5.04 4.75
CA ALA A 113 -18.70 3.94 4.92
C ALA A 113 -18.92 3.20 3.58
N GLY A 114 -18.82 1.86 3.61
CA GLY A 114 -19.01 1.03 2.43
C GLY A 114 -17.82 0.94 1.47
N VAL A 115 -16.65 1.50 1.84
CA VAL A 115 -15.43 1.50 1.02
C VAL A 115 -14.26 0.96 1.84
N ASN A 116 -13.56 -0.04 1.32
CA ASN A 116 -12.34 -0.56 1.96
C ASN A 116 -11.11 -0.08 1.19
N PHE A 117 -10.35 0.85 1.79
CA PHE A 117 -9.16 1.42 1.19
C PHE A 117 -8.09 1.79 2.22
N ASN A 118 -6.87 2.02 1.73
CA ASN A 118 -5.80 2.68 2.45
C ASN A 118 -5.02 3.62 1.51
N MET A 119 -4.41 4.67 2.07
CA MET A 119 -3.73 5.70 1.30
C MET A 119 -2.27 5.82 1.72
N SER A 120 -1.41 6.10 0.74
CA SER A 120 -0.09 6.63 0.97
C SER A 120 0.25 7.70 -0.07
N GLN A 121 1.24 8.53 0.24
CA GLN A 121 1.71 9.55 -0.68
C GLN A 121 3.19 9.82 -0.47
N VAL A 122 3.86 10.12 -1.58
CA VAL A 122 5.18 10.73 -1.63
C VAL A 122 5.13 11.79 -2.72
N ASN A 123 5.92 12.86 -2.70
CA ASN A 123 5.94 13.74 -3.86
C ASN A 123 6.73 13.06 -4.99
N PRO A 124 6.18 12.88 -6.22
CA PRO A 124 4.93 13.42 -6.76
C PRO A 124 3.82 12.36 -7.04
N LEU A 125 3.68 11.33 -6.20
CA LEU A 125 2.73 10.24 -6.34
C LEU A 125 1.83 10.04 -5.10
N VAL A 126 0.51 10.02 -5.31
CA VAL A 126 -0.45 9.52 -4.32
C VAL A 126 -0.92 8.12 -4.74
N VAL A 127 -0.95 7.18 -3.80
CA VAL A 127 -1.47 5.83 -4.02
C VAL A 127 -2.64 5.53 -3.09
N GLY A 128 -3.66 4.86 -3.62
CA GLY A 128 -4.80 4.35 -2.89
C GLY A 128 -4.99 2.86 -3.17
N ALA A 129 -4.73 2.02 -2.17
CA ALA A 129 -5.05 0.60 -2.26
C ALA A 129 -6.51 0.38 -1.91
N PHE A 130 -7.23 -0.36 -2.75
CA PHE A 130 -8.66 -0.61 -2.66
C PHE A 130 -8.94 -2.10 -2.77
N SER A 131 -9.83 -2.60 -1.90
CA SER A 131 -10.34 -3.97 -1.98
C SER A 131 -11.87 -3.97 -2.06
N ARG A 132 -12.40 -4.87 -2.89
CA ARG A 132 -13.84 -5.16 -2.95
C ARG A 132 -14.30 -6.00 -1.75
N ASN A 133 -13.39 -6.71 -1.09
CA ASN A 133 -13.64 -7.44 0.13
C ASN A 133 -13.68 -6.46 1.31
N SER A 134 -14.87 -6.19 1.84
CA SER A 134 -15.05 -5.25 2.95
C SER A 134 -14.40 -5.67 4.26
N SER A 135 -14.04 -6.95 4.39
CA SER A 135 -13.43 -7.52 5.60
C SER A 135 -11.91 -7.60 5.51
N ALA A 136 -11.30 -7.36 4.34
CA ALA A 136 -9.85 -7.38 4.18
C ALA A 136 -9.21 -6.24 4.97
N VAL A 137 -8.19 -6.55 5.78
CA VAL A 137 -7.37 -5.53 6.44
C VAL A 137 -6.14 -5.30 5.58
N LEU A 138 -6.11 -4.13 4.93
CA LEU A 138 -5.03 -3.77 4.01
C LEU A 138 -4.43 -2.41 4.31
N GLY A 139 -3.15 -2.27 3.97
CA GLY A 139 -2.38 -1.05 4.06
C GLY A 139 -1.41 -0.92 2.91
N VAL A 140 -1.15 0.32 2.49
CA VAL A 140 -0.20 0.64 1.43
C VAL A 140 0.77 1.69 1.93
N ASP A 141 2.01 1.57 1.51
CA ASP A 141 3.02 2.59 1.68
C ASP A 141 3.78 2.84 0.38
N VAL A 142 4.34 4.05 0.23
CA VAL A 142 5.12 4.41 -0.95
C VAL A 142 6.20 5.39 -0.53
N GLU A 143 7.43 5.13 -0.98
CA GLU A 143 8.57 5.99 -0.73
C GLU A 143 9.43 6.11 -1.99
N THR A 144 10.16 7.21 -2.11
CA THR A 144 11.08 7.41 -3.23
C THR A 144 12.42 6.71 -2.96
N LEU A 145 13.14 6.32 -4.02
CA LEU A 145 14.44 5.65 -3.88
C LEU A 145 15.50 6.55 -3.21
N ASP A 146 15.35 7.87 -3.32
CA ASP A 146 16.21 8.87 -2.69
C ASP A 146 15.77 9.25 -1.26
N ALA A 147 14.70 8.63 -0.75
CA ALA A 147 14.20 8.88 0.59
C ALA A 147 15.30 8.67 1.64
N ARG A 148 15.52 9.70 2.45
CA ARG A 148 16.46 9.64 3.58
C ARG A 148 15.70 9.23 4.83
N LEU A 149 15.87 7.98 5.21
CA LEU A 149 15.35 7.51 6.49
C LEU A 149 16.09 8.19 7.66
N PHE A 150 15.41 8.25 8.80
CA PHE A 150 15.91 8.94 9.99
C PHE A 150 17.17 8.27 10.57
N SER A 151 17.99 9.09 11.25
CA SER A 151 19.22 8.59 11.90
C SER A 151 18.90 7.53 12.95
N GLY A 152 19.62 6.41 12.91
CA GLY A 152 19.38 5.27 13.78
C GLY A 152 18.21 4.37 13.35
N PHE A 153 17.76 4.46 12.09
CA PHE A 153 16.76 3.57 11.48
C PHE A 153 16.93 2.11 11.90
N ALA A 154 18.12 1.53 11.66
CA ALA A 154 18.40 0.12 11.96
C ALA A 154 18.18 -0.25 13.45
N ARG A 155 18.41 0.71 14.36
CA ARG A 155 18.23 0.49 15.80
C ARG A 155 16.77 0.61 16.24
N LEU A 156 16.01 1.51 15.62
CA LEU A 156 14.69 1.92 16.09
C LEU A 156 13.54 1.22 15.35
N ALA A 157 13.73 0.88 14.07
CA ALA A 157 12.69 0.31 13.23
C ALA A 157 12.83 -1.19 12.99
N LEU A 158 14.04 -1.74 13.09
CA LEU A 158 14.29 -3.16 12.81
C LEU A 158 14.17 -4.01 14.08
N SER A 159 13.64 -5.21 13.92
CA SER A 159 13.76 -6.31 14.87
C SER A 159 15.20 -6.82 14.93
N ASP A 160 15.50 -7.67 15.91
CA ASP A 160 16.84 -8.22 16.07
C ASP A 160 17.25 -9.10 14.89
N GLU A 161 16.33 -9.90 14.33
CA GLU A 161 16.58 -10.74 13.16
C GLU A 161 16.83 -9.89 11.90
N GLU A 162 15.99 -8.88 11.65
CA GLU A 162 16.17 -7.95 10.54
C GLU A 162 17.47 -7.15 10.67
N ARG A 163 17.85 -6.75 11.89
CA ARG A 163 19.11 -6.05 12.14
C ARG A 163 20.32 -6.95 11.84
N ALA A 164 20.27 -8.22 12.22
CA ALA A 164 21.33 -9.17 11.90
C ALA A 164 21.46 -9.38 10.37
N PHE A 165 20.35 -9.43 9.64
CA PHE A 165 20.36 -9.46 8.18
C PHE A 165 20.92 -8.16 7.58
N TYR A 166 20.46 -7.02 8.08
CA TYR A 166 20.91 -5.69 7.66
C TYR A 166 22.42 -5.50 7.84
N GLU A 167 22.98 -5.96 8.95
CA GLU A 167 24.42 -5.90 9.23
C GLU A 167 25.25 -6.76 8.28
N ARG A 168 24.75 -7.93 7.87
CA ARG A 168 25.40 -8.76 6.84
C ARG A 168 25.40 -8.06 5.49
N VAL A 169 24.25 -7.56 5.05
CA VAL A 169 24.13 -6.80 3.79
C VAL A 169 25.05 -5.58 3.81
N ALA A 170 25.16 -4.87 4.94
CA ALA A 170 26.05 -3.72 5.06
C ALA A 170 27.55 -4.06 4.91
N GLN A 171 27.95 -5.31 5.20
CA GLN A 171 29.33 -5.77 5.09
C GLN A 171 29.65 -6.34 3.70
N GLU A 172 28.67 -7.00 3.07
CA GLU A 172 28.88 -7.81 1.88
C GLU A 172 28.43 -7.13 0.58
N HIS A 173 27.48 -6.18 0.65
CA HIS A 173 26.86 -5.55 -0.51
C HIS A 173 27.19 -4.04 -0.63
N PRO A 174 27.04 -3.45 -1.83
CA PRO A 174 27.23 -2.02 -2.00
C PRO A 174 26.20 -1.19 -1.20
N ALA A 175 26.54 0.07 -0.92
CA ALA A 175 25.65 0.98 -0.19
C ALA A 175 24.29 1.20 -0.87
N SER A 176 24.15 0.97 -2.18
CA SER A 176 22.87 0.98 -2.89
C SER A 176 21.93 -0.13 -2.44
N ALA A 177 22.44 -1.37 -2.31
CA ALA A 177 21.69 -2.51 -1.82
C ALA A 177 21.17 -2.25 -0.41
N LEU A 178 22.03 -1.74 0.47
CA LEU A 178 21.66 -1.41 1.85
C LEU A 178 20.57 -0.32 1.93
N ARG A 179 20.63 0.70 1.05
CA ARG A 179 19.58 1.72 0.94
C ARG A 179 18.27 1.11 0.47
N LEU A 180 18.30 0.24 -0.53
CA LEU A 180 17.09 -0.43 -1.02
C LEU A 180 16.48 -1.36 0.03
N LEU A 181 17.31 -2.13 0.74
CA LEU A 181 16.88 -2.94 1.88
C LEU A 181 16.20 -2.08 2.96
N SER A 182 16.80 -0.94 3.29
CA SER A 182 16.24 0.01 4.26
C SER A 182 14.84 0.47 3.83
N LEU A 183 14.69 0.83 2.55
CA LEU A 183 13.43 1.27 1.95
C LEU A 183 12.38 0.17 1.93
N ALA A 184 12.75 -1.05 1.53
CA ALA A 184 11.85 -2.20 1.45
C ALA A 184 11.29 -2.57 2.84
N LEU A 185 12.16 -2.61 3.86
CA LEU A 185 11.75 -2.88 5.25
C LEU A 185 10.88 -1.75 5.80
N TRP A 186 11.24 -0.49 5.55
CA TRP A 186 10.48 0.66 6.03
C TRP A 186 9.07 0.68 5.43
N THR A 187 8.96 0.61 4.11
CA THR A 187 7.67 0.63 3.40
C THR A 187 6.78 -0.53 3.80
N ALA A 188 7.32 -1.74 3.97
CA ALA A 188 6.55 -2.89 4.45
C ALA A 188 6.02 -2.70 5.89
N LYS A 189 6.86 -2.17 6.79
CA LYS A 189 6.47 -1.89 8.18
C LYS A 189 5.37 -0.83 8.24
N GLU A 190 5.54 0.29 7.53
CA GLU A 190 4.52 1.34 7.44
C GLU A 190 3.22 0.81 6.82
N ALA A 191 3.29 -0.02 5.77
CA ALA A 191 2.09 -0.63 5.18
C ALA A 191 1.33 -1.47 6.21
N VAL A 192 2.00 -2.30 7.01
CA VAL A 192 1.36 -3.08 8.09
C VAL A 192 0.78 -2.16 9.19
N LEU A 193 1.52 -1.13 9.62
CA LEU A 193 1.05 -0.20 10.65
C LEU A 193 -0.14 0.65 10.17
N LYS A 194 -0.17 1.02 8.89
CA LYS A 194 -1.31 1.66 8.22
C LYS A 194 -2.47 0.71 8.03
N ALA A 195 -2.23 -0.58 7.76
CA ALA A 195 -3.28 -1.58 7.65
C ALA A 195 -4.08 -1.67 8.95
N THR A 196 -3.36 -1.76 10.07
CA THR A 196 -3.91 -1.94 11.42
C THR A 196 -4.36 -0.63 12.09
N GLY A 197 -3.98 0.53 11.53
CA GLY A 197 -4.35 1.85 12.04
C GLY A 197 -3.49 2.37 13.19
N HIS A 198 -2.46 1.63 13.61
CA HIS A 198 -1.52 2.07 14.65
C HIS A 198 -0.64 3.22 14.16
N GLY A 199 -0.24 3.22 12.89
CA GLY A 199 0.79 4.12 12.40
C GLY A 199 2.01 4.12 13.33
N LEU A 200 2.62 5.29 13.53
CA LEU A 200 3.78 5.47 14.41
C LEU A 200 3.44 5.60 15.91
N SER A 201 2.22 5.25 16.34
CA SER A 201 1.90 5.16 17.77
C SER A 201 2.55 3.96 18.47
N VAL A 202 3.06 3.01 17.69
CA VAL A 202 3.82 1.84 18.15
C VAL A 202 5.20 1.84 17.49
N VAL A 203 6.17 1.15 18.11
CA VAL A 203 7.52 1.07 17.54
C VAL A 203 7.52 0.13 16.32
N PRO A 204 8.12 0.53 15.17
CA PRO A 204 8.09 -0.29 13.95
C PRO A 204 8.81 -1.65 14.06
N SER A 205 9.68 -1.82 15.06
CA SER A 205 10.35 -3.11 15.34
C SER A 205 9.39 -4.22 15.80
N LEU A 206 8.15 -3.89 16.17
CA LEU A 206 7.09 -4.87 16.47
C LEU A 206 6.51 -5.52 15.22
N VAL A 207 6.74 -4.93 14.04
CA VAL A 207 6.44 -5.58 12.75
C VAL A 207 7.70 -6.30 12.30
N ARG A 208 7.66 -7.63 12.17
CA ARG A 208 8.81 -8.42 11.70
C ARG A 208 8.57 -8.87 10.27
N VAL A 209 9.42 -8.43 9.35
CA VAL A 209 9.36 -8.74 7.92
C VAL A 209 10.35 -9.86 7.60
N GLN A 210 9.88 -10.89 6.90
CA GLN A 210 10.69 -12.01 6.43
C GLN A 210 11.23 -11.68 5.03
N LEU A 211 12.35 -10.96 4.96
CA LEU A 211 13.01 -10.62 3.69
C LEU A 211 14.22 -11.53 3.47
N THR A 212 14.38 -12.06 2.26
CA THR A 212 15.50 -12.95 1.87
C THR A 212 16.49 -12.26 0.93
N GLU A 213 17.68 -12.82 0.77
CA GLU A 213 18.70 -12.31 -0.17
C GLU A 213 18.18 -12.37 -1.61
N GLU A 214 17.49 -13.45 -1.99
CA GLU A 214 16.93 -13.59 -3.34
C GLU A 214 15.89 -12.51 -3.65
N LEU A 215 15.08 -12.13 -2.65
CA LEU A 215 14.12 -11.04 -2.79
C LEU A 215 14.82 -9.68 -2.88
N LEU A 216 15.90 -9.46 -2.11
CA LEU A 216 16.71 -8.26 -2.22
C LEU A 216 17.34 -8.14 -3.61
N ASP A 217 17.91 -9.21 -4.12
CA ASP A 217 18.49 -9.28 -5.47
C ASP A 217 17.44 -8.97 -6.55
N ALA A 218 16.24 -9.52 -6.42
CA ALA A 218 15.13 -9.25 -7.34
C ALA A 218 14.66 -7.79 -7.28
N LEU A 219 14.60 -7.20 -6.08
CA LEU A 219 14.32 -5.78 -5.89
C LEU A 219 15.41 -4.91 -6.51
N GLU A 220 16.70 -5.25 -6.32
CA GLU A 220 17.82 -4.54 -6.92
C GLU A 220 17.76 -4.59 -8.44
N LEU A 221 17.48 -5.76 -9.02
CA LEU A 221 17.35 -5.93 -10.45
C LEU A 221 16.23 -5.05 -11.02
N ALA A 222 15.03 -5.09 -10.41
CA ALA A 222 13.89 -4.28 -10.83
C ALA A 222 14.17 -2.78 -10.69
N MET A 223 14.77 -2.35 -9.57
CA MET A 223 15.07 -0.94 -9.32
C MET A 223 16.23 -0.42 -10.15
N ASN A 224 17.08 -1.28 -10.71
CA ASN A 224 18.16 -0.89 -11.62
C ASN A 224 17.74 -0.91 -13.10
N GLU A 225 16.55 -1.41 -13.43
CA GLU A 225 16.06 -1.42 -14.82
C GLU A 225 16.08 0.00 -15.41
N GLU A 226 16.68 0.14 -16.58
CA GLU A 226 16.68 1.41 -17.32
C GLU A 226 15.27 1.69 -17.83
N VAL A 227 14.81 2.93 -17.68
CA VAL A 227 13.55 3.37 -18.26
C VAL A 227 13.85 3.69 -19.73
N PRO A 228 13.26 2.98 -20.73
CA PRO A 228 13.58 3.19 -22.14
C PRO A 228 13.38 4.64 -22.59
N GLY A 229 14.25 5.16 -23.45
CA GLY A 229 14.22 6.56 -23.93
C GLY A 229 12.93 6.96 -24.63
N ASP A 230 12.26 6.03 -25.33
CA ASP A 230 10.97 6.29 -26.00
C ASP A 230 9.85 6.73 -25.03
N PHE A 231 9.97 6.44 -23.72
CA PHE A 231 9.07 6.92 -22.67
C PHE A 231 9.33 8.38 -22.25
N LEU A 232 10.51 8.90 -22.58
CA LEU A 232 10.99 10.24 -22.24
C LEU A 232 10.88 11.20 -23.46
N ASP A 233 10.79 10.64 -24.67
CA ASP A 233 10.77 11.35 -25.97
C ASP A 233 9.36 11.74 -26.49
N SER A 234 8.27 11.51 -25.75
CA SER A 234 6.95 11.99 -26.20
C SER A 234 6.87 13.52 -26.08
N ASP A 235 6.64 14.22 -27.20
CA ASP A 235 6.48 15.70 -27.31
C ASP A 235 5.44 16.33 -26.35
N ALA A 236 4.66 15.51 -25.62
CA ALA A 236 3.95 15.90 -24.41
C ALA A 236 3.98 14.72 -23.40
N PRO A 237 4.46 14.89 -22.17
CA PRO A 237 4.47 13.80 -21.19
C PRO A 237 3.03 13.38 -20.89
N GLU A 238 2.70 12.11 -21.18
CA GLU A 238 1.43 11.50 -20.77
C GLU A 238 1.22 11.76 -19.26
N PRO A 239 0.08 12.35 -18.85
CA PRO A 239 -0.14 12.78 -17.49
C PRO A 239 0.02 11.64 -16.46
N THR A 240 -0.15 10.39 -16.90
CA THR A 240 -0.02 9.12 -16.14
C THR A 240 1.15 8.24 -16.54
N ALA A 241 2.25 8.79 -17.07
CA ALA A 241 3.43 8.00 -17.49
C ALA A 241 4.17 7.20 -16.38
N LEU A 242 3.48 6.81 -15.31
CA LEU A 242 3.93 5.87 -14.29
C LEU A 242 4.13 4.48 -14.90
N ARG A 243 5.33 3.93 -14.76
CA ARG A 243 5.71 2.60 -15.25
C ARG A 243 5.96 1.66 -14.08
N VAL A 244 5.45 0.44 -14.17
CA VAL A 244 5.86 -0.66 -13.30
C VAL A 244 7.18 -1.24 -13.82
N LEU A 245 8.19 -1.36 -12.96
CA LEU A 245 9.54 -1.78 -13.37
C LEU A 245 9.74 -3.29 -13.43
N THR A 246 8.83 -4.10 -12.90
CA THR A 246 8.90 -5.56 -13.06
C THR A 246 7.51 -6.18 -13.03
N GLN A 247 7.33 -7.28 -13.77
CA GLN A 247 6.14 -8.13 -13.68
C GLN A 247 6.31 -9.26 -12.65
N ASP A 248 7.52 -9.41 -12.09
CA ASP A 248 7.81 -10.44 -11.10
C ASP A 248 7.08 -10.15 -9.79
N SER A 249 6.60 -11.21 -9.15
CA SER A 249 5.92 -11.13 -7.88
C SER A 249 6.95 -11.02 -6.74
N LEU A 250 7.20 -9.78 -6.29
CA LEU A 250 8.09 -9.50 -5.17
C LEU A 250 7.30 -9.58 -3.87
N THR A 251 7.33 -10.73 -3.20
CA THR A 251 6.46 -11.01 -2.04
C THR A 251 7.23 -11.50 -0.82
N ALA A 252 6.69 -11.21 0.36
CA ALA A 252 7.20 -11.66 1.64
C ALA A 252 6.06 -11.88 2.64
N GLN A 253 6.40 -12.35 3.83
CA GLN A 253 5.49 -12.41 4.96
C GLN A 253 5.95 -11.44 6.05
N ALA A 254 4.99 -10.93 6.81
CA ALA A 254 5.26 -10.18 8.02
C ALA A 254 4.38 -10.62 9.18
N THR A 255 4.86 -10.41 10.40
CA THR A 255 4.09 -10.58 11.63
C THR A 255 4.04 -9.27 12.39
N PHE A 256 2.95 -9.04 13.12
CA PHE A 256 2.79 -7.87 13.97
C PHE A 256 2.10 -8.26 15.25
N SER A 257 2.75 -7.95 16.37
CA SER A 257 2.18 -8.09 17.71
C SER A 257 1.92 -6.70 18.28
N ALA A 258 0.64 -6.31 18.33
CA ALA A 258 0.26 -5.02 18.90
C ALA A 258 0.49 -5.04 20.43
N PRO A 259 0.96 -3.95 21.05
CA PRO A 259 0.94 -3.86 22.51
C PRO A 259 -0.49 -4.01 23.04
N ALA A 260 -0.69 -4.72 24.15
CA ALA A 260 -1.99 -4.77 24.80
C ALA A 260 -2.45 -3.33 25.12
N ALA A 261 -3.69 -2.99 24.75
CA ALA A 261 -4.24 -1.67 25.02
C ALA A 261 -4.15 -1.40 26.53
N GLN A 262 -3.36 -0.39 26.93
CA GLN A 262 -3.37 0.08 28.31
C GLN A 262 -4.72 0.76 28.55
N GLY A 263 -5.72 -0.04 28.97
CA GLY A 263 -6.95 0.48 29.53
C GLY A 263 -6.61 1.30 30.77
N GLY A 264 -6.92 2.60 30.74
CA GLY A 264 -6.89 3.42 31.94
C GLY A 264 -7.88 2.87 32.96
N GLY A 265 -7.38 2.13 33.94
CA GLY A 265 -8.19 1.50 34.97
C GLY A 265 -7.29 0.80 35.96
N ASP A 266 -7.01 1.49 37.06
CA ASP A 266 -6.33 0.99 38.24
C ASP A 266 -7.16 -0.14 38.88
N GLN A 267 -6.98 -1.39 38.44
CA GLN A 267 -7.30 -2.59 39.22
C GLN A 267 -6.29 -3.69 38.92
N GLY A 268 -5.54 -4.06 39.97
CA GLY A 268 -4.62 -5.17 39.96
C GLY A 268 -5.30 -6.47 39.54
N GLY A 269 -4.82 -7.01 38.42
CA GLY A 269 -5.18 -8.33 37.92
C GLY A 269 -4.20 -8.70 36.80
N ASN A 270 -3.17 -9.46 37.16
CA ASN A 270 -2.21 -10.02 36.21
C ASN A 270 -2.90 -11.06 35.33
N GLN A 271 -3.54 -10.60 34.26
CA GLN A 271 -3.87 -11.41 33.08
C GLN A 271 -3.30 -10.67 31.88
N GLY A 272 -1.99 -10.83 31.68
CA GLY A 272 -1.35 -10.49 30.42
C GLY A 272 -1.92 -11.41 29.34
N GLY A 273 -3.02 -10.99 28.71
CA GLY A 273 -3.44 -11.59 27.45
C GLY A 273 -2.32 -11.33 26.45
N GLU A 274 -1.63 -12.39 26.01
CA GLU A 274 -0.72 -12.30 24.89
C GLU A 274 -1.48 -11.64 23.74
N ALA A 275 -0.93 -10.53 23.24
CA ALA A 275 -1.51 -9.88 22.07
C ALA A 275 -1.47 -10.89 20.93
N ALA A 276 -2.62 -11.16 20.32
CA ALA A 276 -2.70 -12.07 19.19
C ALA A 276 -1.74 -11.60 18.09
N GLU A 277 -0.76 -12.43 17.76
CA GLU A 277 0.15 -12.18 16.66
C GLU A 277 -0.65 -12.24 15.35
N ARG A 278 -0.56 -11.16 14.57
CA ARG A 278 -1.24 -11.03 13.29
C ARG A 278 -0.22 -11.25 12.19
N SER A 279 -0.58 -12.00 11.15
CA SER A 279 0.29 -12.25 10.00
C SER A 279 -0.22 -11.53 8.75
N PHE A 280 0.71 -11.14 7.88
CA PHE A 280 0.45 -10.34 6.69
C PHE A 280 1.23 -10.90 5.50
N SER A 281 0.56 -10.98 4.36
CA SER A 281 1.21 -11.12 3.06
C SER A 281 1.62 -9.74 2.55
N LEU A 282 2.86 -9.62 2.11
CA LEU A 282 3.44 -8.41 1.55
C LEU A 282 3.67 -8.56 0.05
N GLN A 283 3.50 -7.47 -0.68
CA GLN A 283 3.93 -7.35 -2.08
C GLN A 283 4.54 -5.98 -2.34
N TRP A 284 5.71 -5.94 -2.99
CA TRP A 284 6.30 -4.69 -3.46
C TRP A 284 6.03 -4.49 -4.96
N VAL A 285 5.76 -3.25 -5.34
CA VAL A 285 5.60 -2.80 -6.73
C VAL A 285 6.60 -1.67 -7.00
N PRO A 286 7.78 -1.99 -7.57
CA PRO A 286 8.74 -1.01 -8.07
C PRO A 286 8.13 -0.19 -9.21
N VAL A 287 8.18 1.14 -9.11
CA VAL A 287 7.63 2.03 -10.13
C VAL A 287 8.61 3.16 -10.47
N ALA A 288 8.47 3.69 -11.67
CA ALA A 288 9.17 4.90 -12.11
C ALA A 288 8.18 5.90 -12.71
N LEU A 289 8.37 7.17 -12.38
CA LEU A 289 7.60 8.28 -12.92
C LEU A 289 8.56 9.31 -13.51
N PRO A 290 8.40 9.71 -14.78
CA PRO A 290 9.22 10.76 -15.37
C PRO A 290 9.14 12.04 -14.55
N ASP A 291 10.30 12.65 -14.31
CA ASP A 291 10.41 13.93 -13.64
C ASP A 291 9.80 15.02 -14.54
N ALA A 292 9.01 15.90 -13.92
CA ALA A 292 8.34 16.97 -14.62
C ALA A 292 9.30 18.10 -15.05
N GLU A 293 10.39 18.31 -14.31
CA GLU A 293 11.38 19.34 -14.59
C GLU A 293 12.53 18.83 -15.47
N ASN A 294 12.83 17.53 -15.38
CA ASN A 294 13.87 16.89 -16.16
C ASN A 294 13.37 15.58 -16.79
N PRO A 295 12.69 15.63 -17.94
CA PRO A 295 12.08 14.44 -18.56
C PRO A 295 13.06 13.31 -18.87
N GLU A 296 14.37 13.58 -18.96
CA GLU A 296 15.41 12.56 -19.13
C GLU A 296 15.65 11.72 -17.86
N HIS A 297 15.12 12.16 -16.72
CA HIS A 297 15.23 11.48 -15.44
C HIS A 297 13.88 10.94 -14.98
N ALA A 298 13.87 9.74 -14.43
CA ALA A 298 12.69 9.15 -13.82
C ALA A 298 12.91 8.98 -12.32
N GLN A 299 11.95 9.45 -11.53
CA GLN A 299 11.94 9.20 -10.11
C GLN A 299 11.42 7.79 -9.85
N LYS A 300 12.29 6.94 -9.31
CA LYS A 300 11.94 5.59 -8.91
C LYS A 300 11.37 5.60 -7.50
N MET A 301 10.31 4.83 -7.28
CA MET A 301 9.61 4.68 -6.01
C MET A 301 9.32 3.21 -5.76
N LEU A 302 9.17 2.87 -4.48
CA LEU A 302 8.82 1.52 -4.05
C LEU A 302 7.49 1.57 -3.32
N ILE A 303 6.46 0.93 -3.90
CA ILE A 303 5.15 0.77 -3.25
C ILE A 303 5.16 -0.56 -2.51
N ALA A 304 4.77 -0.58 -1.23
CA ALA A 304 4.54 -1.79 -0.47
C ALA A 304 3.04 -1.94 -0.15
N LEU A 305 2.47 -3.10 -0.44
CA LEU A 305 1.13 -3.50 -0.05
C LEU A 305 1.23 -4.55 1.06
N ALA A 306 0.45 -4.38 2.12
CA ALA A 306 0.25 -5.37 3.17
C ALA A 306 -1.23 -5.77 3.24
N VAL A 307 -1.50 -7.08 3.25
CA VAL A 307 -2.84 -7.63 3.46
C VAL A 307 -2.77 -8.66 4.58
N GLU A 308 -3.65 -8.52 5.57
CA GLU A 308 -3.72 -9.45 6.69
C GLU A 308 -4.17 -10.84 6.23
N ASN A 309 -3.46 -11.87 6.68
CA ASN A 309 -3.81 -13.26 6.46
C ASN A 309 -4.97 -13.69 7.37
N PRO A 310 -5.78 -14.67 6.96
CA PRO A 310 -6.77 -15.27 7.84
C PRO A 310 -6.10 -15.88 9.09
N ALA A 311 -6.77 -15.83 10.23
CA ALA A 311 -6.25 -16.38 11.50
C ALA A 311 -6.00 -17.90 11.44
N GLU A 312 -6.74 -18.62 10.59
CA GLU A 312 -6.57 -20.05 10.34
C GLU A 312 -6.49 -20.33 8.83
N GLY A 313 -5.51 -21.14 8.43
CA GLY A 313 -5.32 -21.60 7.05
C GLY A 313 -4.07 -21.05 6.38
N GLU A 314 -3.97 -21.27 5.07
CA GLU A 314 -2.84 -20.77 4.27
C GLU A 314 -2.89 -19.24 4.12
N PRO A 315 -1.73 -18.57 4.01
CA PRO A 315 -1.64 -17.14 3.74
C PRO A 315 -2.46 -16.73 2.52
N ALA A 316 -3.01 -15.51 2.54
CA ALA A 316 -3.68 -14.97 1.38
C ALA A 316 -2.65 -14.78 0.25
N GLN A 317 -2.94 -15.33 -0.93
CA GLN A 317 -2.22 -14.91 -2.14
C GLN A 317 -2.69 -13.49 -2.48
N VAL A 318 -1.77 -12.54 -2.36
CA VAL A 318 -2.03 -11.13 -2.65
C VAL A 318 -1.62 -10.86 -4.09
N GLU A 319 -2.54 -10.27 -4.86
CA GLU A 319 -2.27 -9.79 -6.21
C GLU A 319 -2.53 -8.27 -6.25
N ALA A 320 -1.46 -7.48 -6.16
CA ALA A 320 -1.49 -6.05 -6.34
C ALA A 320 -1.60 -5.72 -7.84
N GLN A 321 -2.69 -5.04 -8.21
CA GLN A 321 -2.87 -4.49 -9.55
C GLN A 321 -2.67 -2.98 -9.51
N LEU A 322 -1.53 -2.49 -10.00
CA LEU A 322 -1.27 -1.06 -10.10
C LEU A 322 -2.04 -0.44 -11.28
N LEU A 323 -2.78 0.63 -11.00
CA LEU A 323 -3.67 1.30 -11.93
C LEU A 323 -3.39 2.81 -11.93
N PRO A 324 -2.51 3.31 -12.82
CA PRO A 324 -2.31 4.75 -12.99
C PRO A 324 -3.62 5.42 -13.44
N VAL A 325 -3.96 6.56 -12.82
CA VAL A 325 -5.20 7.29 -13.12
C VAL A 325 -4.92 8.78 -13.35
N ALA A 326 -5.43 9.32 -14.45
CA ALA A 326 -5.31 10.74 -14.81
C ALA A 326 -6.56 11.52 -14.40
N THR A 327 -7.72 10.85 -14.44
CA THR A 327 -9.03 11.44 -14.15
C THR A 327 -9.90 10.54 -13.29
N PRO A 328 -10.90 11.10 -12.57
CA PRO A 328 -11.89 10.29 -11.84
C PRO A 328 -12.73 9.39 -12.74
N LEU A 329 -12.92 9.76 -14.02
CA LEU A 329 -13.69 8.95 -14.97
C LEU A 329 -12.95 7.67 -15.35
N GLU A 330 -11.64 7.75 -15.58
CA GLU A 330 -10.79 6.57 -15.77
C GLU A 330 -10.83 5.66 -14.54
N LEU A 331 -10.70 6.24 -13.35
CA LEU A 331 -10.82 5.50 -12.10
C LEU A 331 -12.16 4.77 -12.02
N LYS A 332 -13.29 5.46 -12.32
CA LYS A 332 -14.63 4.83 -12.29
C LYS A 332 -14.69 3.62 -13.22
N ARG A 333 -14.12 3.70 -14.44
CA ARG A 333 -14.09 2.59 -15.41
C ARG A 333 -13.28 1.40 -14.88
N LEU A 334 -12.09 1.68 -14.33
CA LEU A 334 -11.19 0.66 -13.80
C LEU A 334 -11.72 -0.02 -12.52
N LEU A 335 -12.61 0.63 -11.78
CA LEU A 335 -13.26 0.06 -10.59
C LEU A 335 -14.52 -0.73 -10.94
N THR A 336 -15.16 -0.46 -12.09
CA THR A 336 -16.33 -1.23 -12.56
C THR A 336 -15.96 -2.58 -13.16
N ASP A 337 -14.83 -2.65 -13.87
CA ASP A 337 -14.26 -3.89 -14.43
C ASP A 337 -13.60 -4.77 -13.35
#